data_AF-A0A091FBX4-F1
#
_entry.id   AF-A0A091FBX4-F1
#
_cell.length_a   1.000
_cell.length_b   1.000
_cell.length_c   1.000
_cell.angle_alpha   90.00
_cell.angle_beta   90.00
_cell.angle_gamma   90.00
#
_symmetry.space_group_name_H-M   'P 1'
#
loop_
_entity.id
_entity.type
_entity.pdbx_description
1 polymer ?
#
loop_
_entity_poly.entity_id
_entity_poly.type
_entity_poly.pdbx_seq_one_letter_code
_entity_poly.pdbx_strand_id
1 'polypeptide(L)'
;MKEKQDLQKMTIDEIESRIDGNIAKARTADQYMIESLIYLKTSGRYKENKRYERATFYDYVQDRFNLTRTKYMEMQAAYIRFPKECKSEGVGFVARVMRRCSSQNAAKAMAHINRAKAGAKKELKFEKIEAILADHTPKIEKKFTDYKAMYAAEVAAHAKTKEALKAAMARNAELEEQNEKLKLTASRFKDIRAILQAPVPRKAAAQATA
;
A
#
# COMPACT_ATOMS: atom_id res chain seq x y z
N MET A 1 45.81 9.70 29.16
CA MET A 1 45.50 8.29 28.83
C MET A 1 45.44 7.42 30.10
N LYS A 2 44.54 7.72 31.04
CA LYS A 2 44.32 6.87 32.24
C LYS A 2 43.62 5.56 31.86
N GLU A 3 42.63 5.64 30.98
CA GLU A 3 41.82 4.48 30.55
C GLU A 3 42.62 3.38 29.84
N LYS A 4 43.72 3.71 29.16
CA LYS A 4 44.59 2.71 28.51
C LYS A 4 45.35 1.86 29.54
N GLN A 5 45.69 2.41 30.70
CA GLN A 5 46.40 1.68 31.76
C GLN A 5 45.47 0.75 32.54
N ASP A 6 44.17 1.05 32.57
CA ASP A 6 43.17 0.20 33.24
C ASP A 6 42.86 -1.04 32.40
N LEU A 7 42.75 -0.90 31.07
CA LEU A 7 42.52 -2.04 30.16
C LEU A 7 43.68 -3.03 30.13
N GLN A 8 44.93 -2.57 30.33
CA GLN A 8 46.11 -3.43 30.35
C GLN A 8 46.19 -4.36 31.56
N LYS A 9 45.40 -4.09 32.61
CA LYS A 9 45.38 -4.87 33.86
C LYS A 9 44.21 -5.85 33.93
N MET A 10 43.26 -5.74 33.00
CA MET A 10 42.07 -6.59 32.95
C MET A 10 42.35 -7.81 32.08
N THR A 11 41.73 -8.93 32.43
CA THR A 11 41.68 -10.13 31.58
C THR A 11 40.77 -9.88 30.37
N ILE A 12 40.90 -10.73 29.34
CA ILE A 12 40.04 -10.64 28.14
C ILE A 12 38.56 -10.72 28.52
N ASP A 13 38.19 -11.68 29.37
CA ASP A 13 36.81 -11.90 29.81
C ASP A 13 36.22 -10.68 30.54
N GLU A 14 37.03 -9.98 31.35
CA GLU A 14 36.62 -8.76 32.04
C GLU A 14 36.44 -7.58 31.07
N ILE A 15 37.29 -7.50 30.04
CA ILE A 15 37.17 -6.49 28.98
C ILE A 15 35.91 -6.75 28.15
N GLU A 16 35.66 -7.99 27.73
CA GLU A 16 34.46 -8.39 26.98
C GLU A 16 33.18 -8.13 27.77
N SER A 17 33.16 -8.51 29.06
CA SER A 17 32.03 -8.23 29.95
C SER A 17 31.76 -6.71 30.10
N ARG A 18 32.82 -5.90 30.16
CA ARG A 18 32.70 -4.43 30.21
C ARG A 18 32.16 -3.87 28.90
N ILE A 19 32.59 -4.42 27.76
CA ILE A 19 32.08 -4.03 26.43
C ILE A 19 30.58 -4.35 26.35
N ASP A 20 30.15 -5.55 26.71
CA ASP A 20 28.75 -5.97 26.69
C ASP A 20 27.87 -5.08 27.58
N GLY A 21 28.35 -4.76 28.78
CA GLY A 21 27.67 -3.84 29.68
C GLY A 21 27.52 -2.43 29.10
N ASN A 22 28.53 -1.92 28.40
CA ASN A 22 28.48 -0.63 27.74
C ASN A 22 27.54 -0.65 26.52
N ILE A 23 27.52 -1.74 25.75
CA ILE A 23 26.59 -1.92 24.62
C ILE A 23 25.15 -1.88 25.13
N ALA A 24 24.84 -2.58 26.22
CA ALA A 24 23.49 -2.58 26.80
C ALA A 24 23.05 -1.18 27.28
N LYS A 25 23.97 -0.44 27.91
CA LYS A 25 23.73 0.96 28.32
C LYS A 25 23.49 1.86 27.11
N ALA A 26 24.32 1.73 26.06
CA ALA A 26 24.17 2.51 24.82
C ALA A 26 22.81 2.26 24.15
N ARG A 27 22.40 0.98 24.03
CA ARG A 27 21.08 0.63 23.45
C ARG A 27 19.90 1.21 24.24
N THR A 28 20.03 1.29 25.56
CA THR A 28 19.04 1.91 26.44
C THR A 28 19.02 3.43 26.26
N ALA A 29 20.19 4.07 26.18
CA ALA A 29 20.30 5.50 25.91
C ALA A 29 19.72 5.87 24.54
N ASP A 30 19.98 5.06 23.50
CA ASP A 30 19.41 5.24 22.16
C ASP A 30 17.88 5.18 22.17
N GLN A 31 17.30 4.28 22.96
CA GLN A 31 15.85 4.18 23.12
C GLN A 31 15.29 5.47 23.73
N TYR A 32 15.84 5.93 24.85
CA TYR A 32 15.43 7.17 25.49
C TYR A 32 15.58 8.38 24.59
N MET A 33 16.67 8.44 23.82
CA MET A 33 16.89 9.49 22.83
C MET A 33 15.76 9.51 21.79
N ILE A 34 15.43 8.36 21.20
CA ILE A 34 14.38 8.29 20.17
C ILE A 34 13.01 8.60 20.75
N GLU A 35 12.67 8.09 21.93
CA GLU A 35 11.41 8.42 22.62
C GLU A 35 11.28 9.93 22.89
N SER A 36 12.37 10.55 23.36
CA SER A 36 12.43 12.00 23.59
C SER A 36 12.25 12.79 22.29
N LEU A 37 12.89 12.35 21.21
CA LEU A 37 12.75 12.97 19.89
C LEU A 37 11.33 12.79 19.31
N ILE A 38 10.69 11.63 19.53
CA ILE A 38 9.28 11.42 19.17
C ILE A 38 8.38 12.40 19.92
N TYR A 39 8.57 12.54 21.24
CA TYR A 39 7.82 13.50 22.04
C TYR A 39 8.02 14.94 21.54
N LEU A 40 9.26 15.36 21.26
CA LEU A 40 9.53 16.69 20.71
C LEU A 40 8.84 16.90 19.37
N LYS A 41 8.82 15.89 18.50
CA LYS A 41 8.13 15.93 17.20
C LYS A 41 6.62 16.10 17.36
N THR A 42 6.00 15.31 18.23
CA THR A 42 4.54 15.30 18.41
C THR A 42 4.02 16.51 19.18
N SER A 43 4.78 16.97 20.17
CA SER A 43 4.42 18.14 20.99
C SER A 43 4.72 19.47 20.30
N GLY A 44 5.58 19.48 19.27
CA GLY A 44 6.01 20.70 18.58
C GLY A 44 6.98 21.56 19.38
N ARG A 45 7.40 21.13 20.57
CA ARG A 45 8.24 21.93 21.50
C ARG A 45 9.62 22.26 20.97
N TYR A 46 10.10 21.56 19.93
CA TYR A 46 11.33 21.94 19.22
C TYR A 46 11.27 23.38 18.65
N LYS A 47 10.06 23.92 18.44
CA LYS A 47 9.82 25.31 18.00
C LYS A 47 9.85 26.36 19.11
N GLU A 48 9.92 25.97 20.39
CA GLU A 48 10.09 26.92 21.50
C GLU A 48 11.41 27.70 21.38
N ASN A 49 12.41 27.11 20.73
CA ASN A 49 13.64 27.80 20.40
C ASN A 49 13.45 28.65 19.13
N LYS A 50 13.63 29.97 19.27
CA LYS A 50 13.50 30.96 18.19
C LYS A 50 14.25 30.59 16.90
N ARG A 51 15.37 29.87 17.00
CA ARG A 51 16.14 29.42 15.82
C ARG A 51 15.33 28.48 14.91
N TYR A 52 14.38 27.71 15.45
CA TYR A 52 13.65 26.67 14.74
C TYR A 52 12.15 26.94 14.61
N GLU A 53 11.68 28.14 14.94
CA GLU A 53 10.26 28.52 14.91
C GLU A 53 9.59 28.19 13.55
N ARG A 54 10.33 28.43 12.45
CA ARG A 54 9.91 28.16 11.06
C ARG A 54 10.55 26.92 10.45
N ALA A 55 11.40 26.21 11.18
CA ALA A 55 12.10 25.02 10.67
C ALA A 55 11.22 23.78 10.75
N THR A 56 11.53 22.75 9.96
CA THR A 56 10.91 21.43 10.13
C THR A 56 11.57 20.70 11.29
N PHE A 57 10.88 19.70 11.85
CA PHE A 57 11.46 18.84 12.88
C PHE A 57 12.76 18.16 12.41
N TYR A 58 12.87 17.80 11.12
CA TYR A 58 14.07 17.13 10.61
C TYR A 58 15.27 18.08 10.55
N ASP A 59 15.05 19.35 10.23
CA ASP A 59 16.11 20.36 10.25
C ASP A 59 16.65 20.56 11.67
N TYR A 60 15.74 20.60 12.66
CA TYR A 60 16.10 20.67 14.08
C TYR A 60 16.96 19.47 14.51
N VAL A 61 16.53 18.25 14.15
CA VAL A 61 17.24 17.02 14.54
C VAL A 61 18.60 16.91 13.85
N GLN A 62 18.68 17.28 12.57
CA GLN A 62 19.93 17.27 11.83
C GLN A 62 20.92 18.29 12.39
N ASP A 63 20.48 19.52 12.70
CA ASP A 63 21.37 20.56 13.21
C ASP A 63 21.81 20.31 14.66
N ARG A 64 20.92 19.79 15.54
CA ARG A 64 21.24 19.57 16.96
C ARG A 64 21.95 18.25 17.25
N PHE A 65 21.60 17.21 16.51
CA PHE A 65 22.01 15.83 16.82
C PHE A 65 22.73 15.14 15.66
N ASN A 66 22.95 15.84 14.53
CA ASN A 66 23.57 15.29 13.33
C ASN A 66 22.87 14.01 12.82
N LEU A 67 21.56 13.91 13.06
CA LEU A 67 20.74 12.79 12.58
C LEU A 67 20.03 13.18 11.30
N THR A 68 20.30 12.46 10.21
CA THR A 68 19.56 12.64 8.97
C THR A 68 18.11 12.18 9.11
N ARG A 69 17.21 12.77 8.32
CA ARG A 69 15.79 12.37 8.26
C ARG A 69 15.64 10.86 8.07
N THR A 70 16.38 10.28 7.13
CA THR A 70 16.32 8.84 6.82
C THR A 70 16.72 8.01 8.04
N LYS A 71 17.82 8.36 8.70
CA LYS A 71 18.29 7.63 9.88
C LYS A 71 17.29 7.72 11.03
N TYR A 72 16.77 8.92 11.31
CA TYR A 72 15.76 9.12 12.33
C TYR A 72 14.50 8.29 12.06
N MET A 73 14.01 8.29 10.82
CA MET A 73 12.84 7.51 10.42
C MET A 73 13.05 6.01 10.58
N GLU A 74 14.21 5.49 10.17
CA GLU A 74 14.56 4.08 10.37
C GLU A 74 14.59 3.73 11.86
N MET A 75 15.22 4.55 12.70
CA MET A 75 15.29 4.33 14.14
C MET A 75 13.92 4.39 14.80
N GLN A 76 13.12 5.41 14.45
CA GLN A 76 11.74 5.56 14.92
C GLN A 76 10.91 4.31 14.55
N ALA A 77 10.95 3.87 13.29
CA ALA A 77 10.18 2.72 12.84
C ALA A 77 10.61 1.42 13.53
N ALA A 78 11.91 1.24 13.76
CA ALA A 78 12.45 0.08 14.47
C ALA A 78 12.01 0.04 15.93
N TYR A 79 12.17 1.14 16.68
CA TYR A 79 11.77 1.21 18.10
C TYR A 79 10.26 1.10 18.32
N ILE A 80 9.44 1.68 17.44
CA ILE A 80 7.98 1.58 17.56
C ILE A 80 7.51 0.14 17.33
N ARG A 81 8.10 -0.58 16.37
CA ARG A 81 7.61 -1.90 15.96
C ARG A 81 8.24 -3.05 16.74
N PHE A 82 9.53 -2.92 17.09
CA PHE A 82 10.32 -3.98 17.70
C PHE A 82 11.17 -3.44 18.87
N PRO A 83 10.56 -2.85 19.92
CA PRO A 83 11.30 -2.21 21.01
C PRO A 83 12.17 -3.19 21.80
N LYS A 84 11.69 -4.43 22.00
CA LYS A 84 12.40 -5.48 22.75
C LYS A 84 13.64 -5.95 21.99
N GLU A 85 13.50 -6.11 20.68
CA GLU A 85 14.58 -6.54 19.78
C GLU A 85 15.59 -5.42 19.58
N CYS A 86 15.16 -4.16 19.52
CA CYS A 86 16.09 -3.02 19.52
C CYS A 86 16.95 -2.96 20.79
N LYS A 87 16.40 -3.32 21.96
CA LYS A 87 17.17 -3.34 23.22
C LYS A 87 18.14 -4.52 23.30
N SER A 88 17.79 -5.67 22.75
CA SER A 88 18.60 -6.90 22.81
C SER A 88 19.62 -7.01 21.68
N GLU A 89 19.25 -6.63 20.46
CA GLU A 89 20.07 -6.81 19.25
C GLU A 89 20.64 -5.49 18.71
N GLY A 90 20.00 -4.38 19.05
CA GLY A 90 20.34 -3.06 18.53
C GLY A 90 19.52 -2.67 17.30
N VAL A 91 19.33 -1.36 17.14
CA VAL A 91 18.50 -0.77 16.08
C VAL A 91 19.03 -1.08 14.69
N GLY A 92 20.36 -1.15 14.51
CA GLY A 92 20.97 -1.45 13.23
C GLY A 92 20.58 -2.83 12.69
N PHE A 93 20.47 -3.82 13.57
CA PHE A 93 20.02 -5.16 13.22
C PHE A 93 18.54 -5.16 12.81
N VAL A 94 17.69 -4.60 13.66
CA VAL A 94 16.23 -4.52 13.40
C VAL A 94 15.94 -3.76 12.11
N ALA A 95 16.59 -2.61 11.90
CA ALA A 95 16.45 -1.84 10.67
C ALA A 95 16.87 -2.64 9.43
N ARG A 96 17.92 -3.47 9.53
CA ARG A 96 18.31 -4.37 8.44
C ARG A 96 17.21 -5.39 8.12
N VAL A 97 16.64 -6.03 9.15
CA VAL A 97 15.52 -6.97 8.96
C VAL A 97 14.34 -6.27 8.28
N MET A 98 13.98 -5.07 8.73
CA MET A 98 12.88 -4.28 8.17
C MET A 98 13.13 -3.80 6.74
N ARG A 99 14.38 -3.54 6.34
CA ARG A 99 14.70 -3.17 4.95
C ARG A 99 14.64 -4.36 4.00
N ARG A 100 15.05 -5.53 4.47
CA ARG A 100 15.15 -6.74 3.64
C ARG A 100 13.82 -7.46 3.52
N CYS A 101 13.04 -7.49 4.60
CA CYS A 101 11.73 -8.12 4.63
C CYS A 101 10.64 -7.07 4.46
N SER A 102 9.50 -7.45 3.87
CA SER A 102 8.30 -6.59 3.91
C SER A 102 7.85 -6.38 5.36
N SER A 103 7.05 -5.35 5.62
CA SER A 103 6.58 -5.02 6.99
C SER A 103 5.95 -6.22 7.72
N GLN A 104 5.18 -7.06 7.01
CA GLN A 104 4.54 -8.25 7.58
C GLN A 104 5.55 -9.40 7.78
N ASN A 105 6.48 -9.58 6.83
CA ASN A 105 7.47 -10.64 6.89
C ASN A 105 8.57 -10.36 7.91
N ALA A 106 8.87 -9.08 8.19
CA ALA A 106 9.88 -8.69 9.17
C ALA A 106 9.57 -9.25 10.57
N ALA A 107 8.30 -9.20 11.00
CA ALA A 107 7.88 -9.76 12.29
C ALA A 107 8.04 -11.29 12.32
N LYS A 108 7.70 -11.98 11.21
CA LYS A 108 7.89 -13.43 11.08
C LYS A 108 9.36 -13.81 11.11
N ALA A 109 10.18 -13.12 10.33
CA ALA A 109 11.63 -13.33 10.28
C ALA A 109 12.27 -13.12 11.67
N MET A 110 11.87 -12.06 12.38
CA MET A 110 12.37 -11.77 13.73
C MET A 110 11.95 -12.84 14.73
N ALA A 111 10.70 -13.30 14.69
CA ALA A 111 10.23 -14.41 15.52
C ALA A 111 11.01 -15.71 15.23
N HIS A 112 11.34 -15.97 13.97
CA HIS A 112 12.10 -17.15 13.57
C HIS A 112 13.56 -17.06 14.04
N ILE A 113 14.18 -15.89 13.95
CA ILE A 113 15.51 -15.61 14.50
C ILE A 113 15.52 -15.79 16.02
N ASN A 114 14.53 -15.24 16.73
CA ASN A 114 14.42 -15.36 18.18
C ASN A 114 14.26 -16.82 18.63
N ARG A 115 13.45 -17.63 17.91
CA ARG A 115 13.34 -19.06 18.16
C ARG A 115 14.65 -19.81 17.89
N ALA A 116 15.32 -19.48 16.78
CA ALA A 116 16.60 -20.09 16.43
C ALA A 116 17.70 -19.77 17.47
N LYS A 117 17.68 -18.55 18.03
CA LYS A 117 18.56 -18.15 19.14
C LYS A 117 18.24 -18.89 20.43
N ALA A 118 16.97 -18.99 20.81
CA ALA A 118 16.55 -19.69 22.04
C ALA A 118 16.91 -21.18 22.04
N GLY A 119 16.89 -21.83 20.86
CA GLY A 119 17.26 -23.24 20.72
C GLY A 119 18.76 -23.49 20.54
N ALA A 120 19.60 -22.46 20.39
CA ALA A 120 21.01 -22.61 20.11
C ALA A 120 21.86 -22.59 21.40
N LYS A 121 22.76 -23.57 21.54
CA LYS A 121 23.74 -23.62 22.65
C LYS A 121 24.85 -22.57 22.53
N LYS A 122 25.03 -22.00 21.33
CA LYS A 122 26.03 -20.97 21.01
C LYS A 122 25.33 -19.86 20.24
N GLU A 123 25.98 -18.70 20.15
CA GLU A 123 25.49 -17.59 19.36
C GLU A 123 25.18 -18.02 17.91
N LEU A 124 24.06 -17.52 17.38
CA LEU A 124 23.58 -17.90 16.07
C LEU A 124 24.50 -17.31 15.00
N LYS A 125 25.11 -18.19 14.20
CA LYS A 125 26.00 -17.77 13.10
C LYS A 125 25.29 -16.83 12.13
N PHE A 126 26.05 -15.86 11.61
CA PHE A 126 25.56 -14.86 10.68
C PHE A 126 24.89 -15.47 9.43
N GLU A 127 25.45 -16.55 8.88
CA GLU A 127 24.91 -17.20 7.67
C GLU A 127 23.51 -17.78 7.89
N LYS A 128 23.22 -18.27 9.10
CA LYS A 128 21.88 -18.77 9.44
C LYS A 128 20.87 -17.63 9.55
N ILE A 129 21.28 -16.49 10.10
CA ILE A 129 20.43 -15.30 10.14
C ILE A 129 20.13 -14.83 8.71
N GLU A 130 21.14 -14.77 7.86
CA GLU A 130 20.99 -14.38 6.46
C GLU A 130 20.09 -15.32 5.67
N ALA A 131 20.18 -16.64 5.90
CA ALA A 131 19.28 -17.63 5.32
C ALA A 131 17.82 -17.40 5.75
N ILE A 132 17.58 -17.21 7.06
CA ILE A 132 16.24 -16.91 7.57
C ILE A 132 15.67 -15.63 6.94
N LEU A 133 16.49 -14.59 6.79
CA LEU A 133 16.07 -13.35 6.14
C LEU A 133 15.77 -13.55 4.65
N ALA A 134 16.58 -14.35 3.95
CA ALA A 134 16.35 -14.67 2.54
C ALA A 134 15.01 -15.39 2.33
N ASP A 135 14.65 -16.34 3.21
CA ASP A 135 13.38 -17.07 3.14
C ASP A 135 12.14 -16.16 3.30
N HIS A 136 12.30 -15.06 4.04
CA HIS A 136 11.23 -14.10 4.31
C HIS A 136 11.27 -12.86 3.40
N THR A 137 12.28 -12.77 2.54
CA THR A 137 12.40 -11.70 1.55
C THR A 137 11.39 -11.96 0.42
N PRO A 138 10.51 -10.99 0.09
CA PRO A 138 9.57 -11.17 -1.01
C PRO A 138 10.32 -11.40 -2.33
N LYS A 139 10.06 -12.52 -3.00
CA LYS A 139 10.59 -12.80 -4.32
C LYS A 139 9.80 -11.96 -5.33
N ILE A 140 10.45 -10.97 -5.92
CA ILE A 140 9.86 -10.21 -7.02
C ILE A 140 9.97 -11.10 -8.26
N GLU A 141 8.89 -11.77 -8.61
CA GLU A 141 8.79 -12.44 -9.90
C GLU A 141 8.83 -11.37 -10.99
N LYS A 142 9.95 -11.31 -11.72
CA LYS A 142 10.03 -10.52 -12.95
C LYS A 142 9.12 -11.19 -13.99
N LYS A 143 7.86 -10.77 -14.04
CA LYS A 143 6.99 -11.11 -15.17
C LYS A 143 7.53 -10.36 -16.38
N PHE A 144 8.22 -11.07 -17.26
CA PHE A 144 8.53 -10.56 -18.59
C PHE A 144 7.23 -10.56 -19.38
N THR A 145 6.68 -9.37 -19.58
CA THR A 145 5.49 -9.21 -20.41
C THR A 145 5.90 -9.36 -21.87
N ASP A 146 5.42 -10.40 -22.56
CA ASP A 146 5.58 -10.51 -24.00
C ASP A 146 4.65 -9.49 -24.68
N TYR A 147 5.18 -8.30 -24.93
CA TYR A 147 4.47 -7.20 -25.57
C TYR A 147 3.91 -7.56 -26.94
N LYS A 148 4.55 -8.50 -27.66
CA LYS A 148 4.10 -8.94 -28.98
C LYS A 148 2.82 -9.78 -28.86
N ALA A 149 2.77 -10.67 -27.88
CA ALA A 149 1.58 -11.48 -27.59
C ALA A 149 0.40 -10.61 -27.12
N MET A 150 0.67 -9.61 -26.26
CA MET A 150 -0.37 -8.66 -25.82
C MET A 150 -0.94 -7.84 -26.97
N TYR A 151 -0.10 -7.30 -27.85
CA TYR A 151 -0.55 -6.53 -29.01
C TYR A 151 -1.41 -7.38 -29.96
N ALA A 152 -1.00 -8.63 -30.22
CA ALA A 152 -1.76 -9.54 -31.07
C ALA A 152 -3.16 -9.86 -30.48
N ALA A 153 -3.24 -10.06 -29.17
CA ALA A 153 -4.51 -10.29 -28.47
C ALA A 153 -5.43 -9.07 -28.54
N GLU A 154 -4.88 -7.87 -28.36
CA GLU A 154 -5.63 -6.62 -28.40
C GLU A 154 -6.20 -6.35 -29.80
N VAL A 155 -5.41 -6.57 -30.84
CA VAL A 155 -5.87 -6.44 -32.24
C VAL A 155 -7.00 -7.42 -32.54
N ALA A 156 -6.90 -8.67 -32.09
CA ALA A 156 -7.96 -9.66 -32.27
C ALA A 156 -9.26 -9.27 -31.53
N ALA A 157 -9.14 -8.75 -30.31
CA ALA A 157 -10.28 -8.26 -29.53
C ALA A 157 -10.97 -7.06 -30.21
N HIS A 158 -10.18 -6.11 -30.74
CA HIS A 158 -10.70 -4.98 -31.49
C HIS A 158 -11.42 -5.40 -32.77
N ALA A 159 -10.88 -6.37 -33.51
CA ALA A 159 -11.52 -6.91 -34.71
C ALA A 159 -12.90 -7.52 -34.38
N LYS A 160 -12.96 -8.36 -33.34
CA LYS A 160 -14.22 -8.96 -32.86
C LYS A 160 -15.24 -7.90 -32.42
N THR A 161 -14.77 -6.88 -31.72
CA THR A 161 -15.62 -5.77 -31.24
C THR A 161 -16.19 -4.97 -32.42
N LYS A 162 -15.40 -4.73 -33.46
CA LYS A 162 -15.84 -4.03 -34.67
C LYS A 162 -16.93 -4.81 -35.42
N GLU A 163 -16.79 -6.12 -35.52
CA GLU A 163 -17.83 -6.97 -36.13
C GLU A 163 -19.13 -6.97 -35.30
N ALA A 164 -19.00 -7.12 -33.97
CA ALA A 164 -20.15 -7.06 -33.08
C ALA A 164 -20.89 -5.72 -33.16
N LEU A 165 -20.15 -4.61 -33.24
CA LEU A 165 -20.73 -3.28 -33.41
C LEU A 165 -21.48 -3.16 -34.74
N LYS A 166 -20.90 -3.65 -35.84
CA LYS A 166 -21.56 -3.64 -37.16
C LYS A 166 -22.87 -4.44 -37.14
N ALA A 167 -22.86 -5.62 -36.53
CA ALA A 167 -24.06 -6.44 -36.36
C ALA A 167 -25.13 -5.75 -35.50
N ALA A 168 -24.73 -5.08 -34.41
CA ALA A 168 -25.64 -4.33 -33.56
C ALA A 168 -26.27 -3.13 -34.30
N MET A 169 -25.48 -2.41 -35.09
CA MET A 169 -25.98 -1.28 -35.90
C MET A 169 -27.02 -1.74 -36.93
N ALA A 170 -26.78 -2.85 -37.62
CA ALA A 170 -27.74 -3.41 -38.57
C ALA A 170 -29.06 -3.78 -37.88
N ARG A 171 -28.98 -4.42 -36.71
CA ARG A 171 -30.17 -4.80 -35.93
C ARG A 171 -30.96 -3.60 -35.41
N ASN A 172 -30.27 -2.52 -35.02
CA ASN A 172 -30.94 -1.29 -34.61
C ASN A 172 -31.70 -0.64 -35.78
N ALA A 173 -31.12 -0.60 -36.98
CA ALA A 173 -31.79 -0.07 -38.15
C ALA A 173 -33.07 -0.87 -38.50
N GLU A 174 -33.01 -2.20 -38.42
CA GLU A 174 -34.19 -3.06 -38.60
C GLU A 174 -35.28 -2.79 -37.55
N LEU A 175 -34.90 -2.63 -36.28
CA LEU A 175 -35.83 -2.34 -35.19
C LEU A 175 -36.46 -0.95 -35.32
N GLU A 176 -35.71 0.05 -35.80
CA GLU A 176 -36.24 1.39 -36.08
C GLU A 176 -37.29 1.33 -37.20
N GLU A 177 -37.02 0.59 -38.28
CA GLU A 177 -37.97 0.41 -39.37
C GLU A 177 -39.25 -0.32 -38.90
N GLN A 178 -39.11 -1.36 -38.07
CA GLN A 178 -40.26 -2.06 -37.47
C GLN A 178 -41.08 -1.15 -36.55
N ASN A 179 -40.42 -0.31 -35.74
CA ASN A 179 -41.10 0.65 -34.87
C ASN A 179 -41.91 1.67 -35.69
N GLU A 180 -41.37 2.18 -36.79
CA GLU A 180 -42.11 3.12 -37.66
C GLU A 180 -43.34 2.45 -38.30
N LYS A 181 -43.21 1.19 -38.77
CA LYS A 181 -44.35 0.41 -39.27
C LYS A 181 -45.43 0.20 -38.21
N LEU A 182 -45.02 -0.10 -36.98
CA LEU A 182 -45.94 -0.28 -35.85
C LEU A 182 -46.65 1.01 -35.46
N LYS A 183 -45.93 2.15 -35.41
CA LYS A 183 -46.53 3.47 -35.15
C LYS A 183 -47.58 3.82 -36.20
N LEU A 184 -47.27 3.59 -37.47
CA LEU A 184 -48.20 3.86 -38.57
C LEU A 184 -49.45 2.97 -38.49
N THR A 185 -49.26 1.70 -38.14
CA THR A 185 -50.36 0.75 -37.90
C THR A 185 -51.22 1.17 -36.70
N ALA A 186 -50.61 1.58 -35.59
CA ALA A 186 -51.31 2.09 -34.42
C ALA A 186 -52.13 3.36 -34.72
N SER A 187 -51.59 4.27 -35.54
CA SER A 187 -52.32 5.46 -36.02
C SER A 187 -53.57 5.06 -36.82
N ARG A 188 -53.43 4.12 -37.78
CA ARG A 188 -54.57 3.64 -38.57
C ARG A 188 -55.65 2.98 -37.70
N PHE A 189 -55.26 2.20 -36.69
CA PHE A 189 -56.23 1.63 -35.75
C PHE A 189 -56.94 2.70 -34.91
N LYS A 190 -56.25 3.78 -34.53
CA LYS A 190 -56.84 4.93 -33.85
C LYS A 190 -57.89 5.61 -34.73
N ASP A 191 -57.59 5.79 -36.01
CA ASP A 191 -58.51 6.42 -36.98
C ASP A 191 -59.75 5.56 -37.22
N ILE A 192 -59.58 4.23 -37.40
CA ILE A 192 -60.70 3.28 -37.52
C ILE A 192 -61.58 3.31 -36.26
N ARG A 193 -60.95 3.32 -35.08
CA ARG A 193 -61.69 3.40 -33.81
C ARG A 193 -62.47 4.71 -33.69
N ALA A 194 -61.90 5.83 -34.14
CA ALA A 194 -62.59 7.12 -34.16
C ALA A 194 -63.81 7.11 -35.11
N ILE A 195 -63.71 6.45 -36.27
CA ILE A 195 -64.83 6.27 -37.20
C ILE A 195 -65.92 5.38 -36.58
N LEU A 196 -65.55 4.27 -35.95
CA LEU A 196 -66.51 3.35 -35.31
C LEU A 196 -67.21 3.97 -34.09
N GLN A 197 -66.55 4.91 -33.40
CA GLN A 197 -67.10 5.64 -32.26
C GLN A 197 -67.82 6.94 -32.66
N ALA A 198 -67.78 7.33 -33.93
CA ALA A 198 -68.51 8.50 -34.41
C ALA A 198 -70.02 8.22 -34.42
N PRO A 199 -70.86 9.08 -33.81
CA PRO A 199 -72.29 8.89 -33.79
C PRO A 199 -72.84 8.89 -35.23
N VAL A 200 -73.58 7.84 -35.59
CA VAL A 200 -74.21 7.69 -36.91
C VAL A 200 -75.10 8.90 -37.17
N PRO A 201 -74.89 9.69 -38.24
CA PRO A 201 -75.76 10.80 -38.57
C PRO A 201 -77.14 10.22 -38.91
N ARG A 202 -78.14 10.52 -38.07
CA ARG A 202 -79.55 10.26 -38.39
C ARG A 202 -79.88 11.03 -39.67
N LYS A 203 -80.04 10.32 -40.78
CA LYS A 203 -80.61 10.89 -42.00
C LYS A 203 -81.98 11.46 -41.64
N ALA A 204 -82.12 12.77 -41.72
CA ALA A 204 -83.42 13.42 -41.77
C ALA A 204 -84.08 13.01 -43.10
N ALA A 205 -84.86 11.93 -43.06
CA ALA A 205 -85.85 11.68 -44.09
C ALA A 205 -86.96 12.69 -43.87
N ALA A 206 -87.02 13.67 -44.76
CA ALA A 206 -88.10 14.62 -44.86
C ALA A 206 -89.38 13.93 -45.36
N GLN A 207 -90.50 14.54 -44.96
CA GLN A 207 -91.81 14.63 -45.63
C GLN A 207 -92.98 13.76 -45.13
N ALA A 208 -94.05 14.52 -44.90
CA ALA A 208 -95.45 14.26 -45.23
C ALA A 208 -96.38 13.73 -44.12
N THR A 209 -97.60 14.28 -44.21
CA THR A 209 -98.85 14.00 -43.47
C THR A 209 -98.96 14.70 -42.11
N ALA A 210 -99.95 15.55 -41.83
CA ALA A 210 -101.09 16.07 -42.59
C ALA A 210 -101.50 17.42 -41.97
#